data_AF-A0A6A4T828-F1
#
_entry.id   AF-A0A6A4T828-F1
#
_cell.length_a   1.000
_cell.length_b   1.000
_cell.length_c   1.000
_cell.angle_alpha   90.00
_cell.angle_beta   90.00
_cell.angle_gamma   90.00
#
_symmetry.space_group_name_H-M   'P 1'
#
loop_
_entity.id
_entity.type
_entity.pdbx_description
1 polymer ?
#
loop_
_entity_poly.entity_id
_entity_poly.type
_entity_poly.pdbx_seq_one_letter_code
_entity_poly.pdbx_strand_id
1 'polypeptide(L)'
;MCKHLKVRQLWTSVYHPQTDDLVERFNQTLKQMLWKIFDVDGKNWDQLLPYVLFAVREVPQSSTGFSPFELLYGRRPRGMLDLAKEAWEQKPSHHRSVNEHVEKIQ
;
A
#
# COMPACT_ATOMS: atom_id res chain seq x y z
N MET A 1 8.14 -18.67 18.57
CA MET A 1 7.25 -18.32 17.44
C MET A 1 7.87 -18.59 16.07
N CYS A 2 8.99 -17.94 15.69
CA CYS A 2 9.59 -18.07 14.35
C CYS A 2 9.99 -19.49 13.93
N LYS A 3 10.49 -20.32 14.87
CA LYS A 3 10.78 -21.75 14.60
C LYS A 3 9.53 -22.57 14.22
N HIS A 4 8.35 -22.24 14.77
CA HIS A 4 7.09 -22.92 14.45
C HIS A 4 6.49 -22.46 13.12
N LEU A 5 6.72 -21.20 12.74
CA LEU A 5 6.25 -20.63 11.48
C LEU A 5 7.24 -20.86 10.32
N LYS A 6 8.35 -21.58 10.55
CA LYS A 6 9.44 -21.78 9.59
C LYS A 6 9.98 -20.45 9.01
N VAL A 7 9.97 -19.38 9.81
CA VAL A 7 10.48 -18.06 9.45
C VAL A 7 11.92 -17.91 9.92
N ARG A 8 12.83 -17.53 9.01
CA ARG A 8 14.21 -17.18 9.34
C ARG A 8 14.26 -15.74 9.87
N GLN A 9 14.74 -15.57 11.11
CA GLN A 9 15.02 -14.25 11.65
C GLN A 9 16.36 -13.75 11.09
N LEU A 10 16.36 -12.51 10.60
CA LEU A 10 17.57 -11.78 10.23
C LEU A 10 17.79 -10.70 11.29
N TRP A 11 19.01 -10.61 11.80
CA TRP A 11 19.40 -9.61 12.78
C TRP A 11 20.27 -8.58 12.06
N THR A 12 19.83 -7.32 12.07
CA THR A 12 20.64 -6.20 11.59
C THR A 12 21.58 -5.75 12.70
N SER A 13 22.80 -5.36 12.35
CA SER A 13 23.76 -4.83 13.33
C SER A 13 23.32 -3.43 13.76
N VAL A 14 23.53 -3.10 15.03
CA VAL A 14 23.27 -1.76 15.58
C VAL A 14 24.04 -0.72 14.75
N TYR A 15 23.40 0.39 14.38
CA TYR A 15 23.94 1.46 13.53
C TYR A 15 24.17 1.11 12.05
N HIS A 16 23.45 0.13 11.49
CA HIS A 16 23.50 -0.17 10.05
C HIS A 16 22.17 0.12 9.33
N PRO A 17 21.81 1.41 9.17
CA PRO A 17 20.51 1.83 8.60
C PRO A 17 20.29 1.31 7.17
N GLN A 18 21.37 1.06 6.43
CA GLN A 18 21.31 0.59 5.04
C GLN A 18 20.50 -0.69 4.82
N THR A 19 20.42 -1.58 5.83
CA THR A 19 19.62 -2.82 5.70
C THR A 19 18.13 -2.58 5.92
N ASP A 20 17.77 -1.58 6.72
CA ASP A 20 16.38 -1.31 7.12
C ASP A 20 15.80 -0.03 6.46
N ASP A 21 16.61 0.68 5.65
CA ASP A 21 16.30 1.97 5.01
C ASP A 21 14.94 2.01 4.28
N LEU A 22 14.60 0.96 3.52
CA LEU A 22 13.33 0.93 2.77
C LEU A 22 12.13 0.83 3.72
N VAL A 23 12.25 0.02 4.77
CA VAL A 23 11.21 -0.15 5.79
C VAL A 23 11.09 1.13 6.62
N GLU A 24 12.21 1.77 6.96
CA GLU A 24 12.23 3.04 7.69
C GLU A 24 11.58 4.17 6.91
N ARG A 25 11.91 4.36 5.63
CA ARG A 25 11.27 5.36 4.76
C ARG A 25 9.78 5.10 4.63
N PHE A 26 9.39 3.85 4.41
CA PHE A 26 7.98 3.47 4.35
C PHE A 26 7.24 3.81 5.65
N ASN A 27 7.83 3.44 6.80
CA ASN A 27 7.25 3.74 8.11
C ASN A 27 7.16 5.25 8.36
N GLN A 28 8.14 6.03 7.90
CA GLN A 28 8.10 7.49 7.96
C GLN A 28 6.94 8.06 7.14
N THR A 29 6.77 7.61 5.90
CA THR A 29 5.65 8.01 5.04
C THR A 29 4.30 7.63 5.66
N LEU A 30 4.17 6.41 6.17
CA LEU A 30 2.95 5.93 6.82
C LEU A 30 2.59 6.80 8.04
N LYS A 31 3.59 7.10 8.88
CA LYS A 31 3.41 8.01 10.01
C LYS A 31 2.96 9.39 9.51
N GLN A 32 3.63 9.99 8.53
CA GLN A 32 3.24 11.31 8.03
C GLN A 32 1.80 11.35 7.51
N MET A 33 1.34 10.31 6.80
CA MET A 33 -0.05 10.23 6.35
C MET A 33 -1.02 10.14 7.53
N LEU A 34 -0.72 9.28 8.51
CA LEU A 34 -1.49 9.16 9.74
C LEU A 34 -1.59 10.50 10.49
N TRP A 35 -0.47 11.19 10.68
CA TRP A 35 -0.42 12.51 11.33
C TRP A 35 -1.26 13.56 10.60
N LYS A 36 -1.37 13.50 9.27
CA LYS A 36 -2.19 14.43 8.50
C LYS A 36 -3.68 14.21 8.65
N ILE A 37 -4.10 12.99 8.98
CA ILE A 37 -5.52 12.63 9.08
C ILE A 37 -6.00 12.50 10.53
N PHE A 38 -5.10 12.54 11.50
CA PHE A 38 -5.49 12.56 12.90
C PHE A 38 -6.20 13.85 13.25
N ASP A 39 -7.31 13.70 13.96
CA ASP A 39 -7.95 14.79 14.65
C ASP A 39 -7.10 15.23 15.85
N VAL A 40 -7.37 16.41 16.40
CA VAL A 40 -6.60 17.06 17.48
C VAL A 40 -6.39 16.14 18.69
N ASP A 41 -7.31 15.21 18.93
CA ASP A 41 -7.28 14.28 20.06
C ASP A 41 -6.55 12.95 19.79
N GLY A 42 -6.21 12.61 18.53
CA GLY A 42 -5.46 11.39 18.17
C GLY A 42 -6.09 10.04 18.55
N LYS A 43 -7.36 10.02 18.99
CA LYS A 43 -8.03 8.83 19.54
C LYS A 43 -8.58 7.83 18.51
N ASN A 44 -8.63 8.20 17.24
CA ASN A 44 -9.24 7.41 16.16
C ASN A 44 -8.20 6.78 15.22
N TRP A 45 -6.93 6.72 15.62
CA TRP A 45 -5.86 6.33 14.72
C TRP A 45 -5.96 4.90 14.20
N ASP A 46 -6.43 4.00 15.05
CA ASP A 46 -6.66 2.59 14.79
C ASP A 46 -7.79 2.40 13.77
N GLN A 47 -8.85 3.19 13.89
CA GLN A 47 -9.97 3.19 12.94
C GLN A 47 -9.57 3.76 11.58
N LEU A 48 -8.64 4.71 11.57
CA LEU A 48 -8.13 5.37 10.37
C LEU A 48 -7.06 4.54 9.64
N LEU A 49 -6.40 3.61 10.33
CA LEU A 49 -5.29 2.83 9.79
C LEU A 49 -5.64 2.05 8.51
N PRO A 50 -6.79 1.37 8.38
CA PRO A 50 -7.15 0.67 7.14
C PRO A 50 -7.23 1.60 5.93
N TYR A 51 -7.72 2.83 6.11
CA TYR A 51 -7.85 3.82 5.04
C TYR A 51 -6.50 4.34 4.57
N VAL A 52 -5.58 4.61 5.51
CA VAL A 52 -4.21 5.01 5.15
C VAL A 52 -3.49 3.89 4.44
N LEU A 53 -3.59 2.66 4.96
CA LEU A 53 -2.96 1.51 4.33
C LEU A 53 -3.50 1.27 2.92
N PHE A 54 -4.80 1.50 2.69
CA PHE A 54 -5.37 1.44 1.36
C PHE A 54 -4.76 2.50 0.43
N ALA A 55 -4.70 3.77 0.86
CA ALA A 55 -4.11 4.85 0.07
C ALA A 55 -2.65 4.57 -0.31
N VAL A 56 -1.84 4.08 0.64
CA VAL A 56 -0.45 3.70 0.38
C VAL A 56 -0.31 2.56 -0.63
N ARG A 57 -1.26 1.61 -0.63
CA ARG A 57 -1.24 0.45 -1.52
C ARG A 57 -1.77 0.75 -2.92
N GLU A 58 -2.62 1.77 -3.06
CA GLU A 58 -3.25 2.15 -4.33
C GLU A 58 -2.41 3.12 -5.15
N VAL A 59 -1.65 4.00 -4.51
CA VAL A 59 -0.84 5.01 -5.20
C VAL A 59 0.47 4.39 -5.74
N PRO A 60 0.82 4.63 -7.03
CA PRO A 60 2.10 4.23 -7.59
C PRO A 60 3.29 4.85 -6.85
N GLN A 61 4.25 4.02 -6.46
CA GLN A 61 5.48 4.50 -5.81
C GLN A 61 6.46 5.00 -6.87
N SER A 62 7.12 6.13 -6.61
CA SER A 62 8.06 6.73 -7.57
C SER A 62 9.24 5.82 -7.92
N SER A 63 9.66 4.96 -6.99
CA SER A 63 10.77 4.03 -7.19
C SER A 63 10.45 2.88 -8.16
N THR A 64 9.20 2.45 -8.22
CA THR A 64 8.77 1.30 -9.04
C THR A 64 7.91 1.70 -10.22
N GLY A 65 7.25 2.88 -10.17
CA GLY A 65 6.23 3.29 -11.14
C GLY A 65 4.91 2.54 -11.02
N PHE A 66 4.82 1.57 -10.10
CA PHE A 66 3.64 0.73 -9.86
C PHE A 66 3.17 0.85 -8.41
N SER A 67 1.87 0.67 -8.19
CA SER A 67 1.33 0.59 -6.84
C SER A 67 1.70 -0.75 -6.18
N PRO A 68 1.90 -0.80 -4.85
CA PRO A 68 2.13 -2.07 -4.16
C PRO A 68 1.04 -3.10 -4.41
N PHE A 69 -0.21 -2.66 -4.59
CA PHE A 69 -1.33 -3.55 -4.93
C PHE A 69 -1.17 -4.14 -6.33
N GLU A 70 -0.80 -3.34 -7.33
CA GLU A 70 -0.51 -3.84 -8.68
C GLU A 70 0.62 -4.87 -8.68
N LEU A 71 1.70 -4.62 -7.93
CA LEU A 71 2.81 -5.57 -7.83
C LEU A 71 2.43 -6.90 -7.18
N LEU A 72 1.49 -6.88 -6.24
CA LEU A 72 1.05 -8.09 -5.53
C LEU A 72 -0.02 -8.89 -6.29
N TYR A 73 -0.97 -8.19 -6.93
CA TYR A 73 -2.16 -8.81 -7.53
C TYR A 73 -2.22 -8.73 -9.06
N GLY A 74 -1.27 -8.04 -9.69
CA GLY A 74 -1.22 -7.87 -11.15
C GLY A 74 -2.39 -7.07 -11.73
N ARG A 75 -3.11 -6.29 -10.93
CA ARG A 75 -4.24 -5.47 -11.36
C ARG A 75 -4.36 -4.23 -10.49
N ARG A 76 -5.08 -3.22 -10.96
CA ARG A 76 -5.39 -2.04 -10.14
C ARG A 76 -6.42 -2.36 -9.06
N PRO A 77 -6.27 -1.83 -7.84
CA PRO A 77 -7.31 -1.95 -6.83
C PRO A 77 -8.56 -1.19 -7.28
N ARG A 78 -9.73 -1.70 -6.92
CA ARG A 78 -10.99 -0.97 -7.09
C ARG A 78 -11.17 -0.04 -5.89
N GLY A 79 -10.92 1.25 -6.10
CA GLY A 79 -10.93 2.27 -5.05
C GLY A 79 -12.26 2.98 -4.89
N MET A 80 -12.32 3.88 -3.90
CA MET A 80 -13.52 4.72 -3.67
C MET A 80 -13.88 5.57 -4.88
N LEU A 81 -12.89 6.07 -5.63
CA LEU A 81 -13.11 6.86 -6.84
C LEU A 81 -13.72 6.02 -7.97
N ASP A 82 -13.33 4.75 -8.11
CA ASP A 82 -13.94 3.85 -9.08
C ASP A 82 -15.41 3.59 -8.72
N LEU A 83 -15.71 3.37 -7.45
CA LEU A 83 -17.09 3.19 -6.97
C LEU A 83 -17.93 4.45 -7.20
N ALA A 84 -17.37 5.63 -6.91
CA ALA A 84 -18.05 6.91 -7.15
C ALA A 84 -18.34 7.12 -8.65
N LYS A 85 -17.37 6.78 -9.51
CA LYS A 85 -17.52 6.83 -10.97
C LYS A 85 -18.60 5.87 -11.46
N GLU A 86 -18.60 4.62 -11.02
CA GLU A 86 -19.62 3.63 -11.38
C GLU A 86 -21.02 4.05 -10.95
N ALA A 87 -21.15 4.61 -9.74
CA ALA A 87 -22.42 5.12 -9.24
C ALA A 87 -22.94 6.29 -10.09
N TRP A 88 -22.05 7.15 -10.56
CA TRP A 88 -22.40 8.28 -11.43
C TRP A 88 -22.75 7.84 -12.86
N GLU A 89 -21.96 6.93 -13.43
CA GLU A 89 -22.10 6.49 -14.82
C GLU A 89 -23.10 5.34 -15.01
N GLN A 90 -23.55 4.70 -13.93
CA GLN A 90 -24.44 3.53 -13.92
C GLN A 90 -23.95 2.37 -14.81
N LYS A 91 -22.62 2.27 -14.99
CA LYS A 91 -21.96 1.24 -15.79
C LYS A 91 -20.87 0.59 -14.96
N PRO A 92 -20.70 -0.74 -15.00
CA PRO A 92 -19.62 -1.40 -14.30
C PRO A 92 -18.27 -0.98 -14.90
N SER A 93 -17.27 -0.71 -14.05
CA SER A 93 -15.91 -0.44 -14.49
C SER A 93 -15.34 -1.64 -15.24
N HIS A 94 -14.67 -1.39 -16.38
CA HIS A 94 -13.87 -2.40 -17.03
C HIS A 94 -12.66 -2.73 -16.16
N HIS A 95 -12.69 -3.88 -15.47
CA HIS A 95 -11.53 -4.38 -14.76
C HIS A 95 -10.55 -4.96 -15.78
N ARG A 96 -9.32 -4.45 -15.83
CA ARG A 96 -8.30 -5.07 -16.67
C ARG A 96 -7.92 -6.43 -16.10
N SER A 97 -7.82 -7.42 -16.98
CA SER A 97 -7.31 -8.74 -16.60
C SER A 97 -5.82 -8.63 -16.24
N VAL A 98 -5.34 -9.54 -15.40
CA VAL A 98 -3.91 -9.63 -15.06
C VAL A 98 -3.06 -9.75 -16.33
N ASN A 99 -3.55 -10.48 -17.33
CA ASN A 99 -2.86 -10.66 -18.61
C ASN A 99 -2.67 -9.32 -19.35
N GLU A 100 -3.71 -8.49 -19.42
CA GLU A 100 -3.64 -7.15 -20.04
C GLU A 100 -2.72 -6.19 -19.27
N HIS A 101 -2.56 -6.41 -17.96
CA HIS A 101 -1.63 -5.62 -17.15
C HIS A 101 -0.17 -6.04 -17.41
N VAL A 102 0.09 -7.35 -17.51
CA VAL A 102 1.42 -7.91 -17.79
C VAL A 102 1.92 -7.52 -19.17
N GLU A 103 1.07 -7.54 -20.20
CA GLU A 103 1.41 -7.10 -21.56
C GLU A 103 1.87 -5.64 -21.62
N LYS A 104 1.45 -4.80 -20.66
CA LYS A 104 1.85 -3.40 -20.59
C LYS A 104 3.20 -3.18 -19.89
N ILE A 105 3.74 -4.20 -19.23
CA ILE A 105 5.01 -4.18 -18.49
C ILE A 105 6.17 -4.62 -19.40
N GLN A 106 5.91 -5.37 -20.48
CA GLN A 106 6.88 -5.71 -21.54
C GLN A 106 7.04 -4.57 -22.56
#